data_AF-A0AA38VZ23-F1
#
_entry.id   AF-A0AA38VZ23-F1
#
_cell.length_a   1.000
_cell.length_b   1.000
_cell.length_c   1.000
_cell.angle_alpha   90.00
_cell.angle_beta   90.00
_cell.angle_gamma   90.00
#
_symmetry.space_group_name_H-M   'P 1'
#
loop_
_entity.id
_entity.type
_entity.pdbx_description
1 polymer ?
#
loop_
_entity_poly.entity_id
_entity_poly.type
_entity_poly.pdbx_seq_one_letter_code
_entity_poly.pdbx_strand_id
1 'polypeptide(L)'
;MNAPDRFELFLLGDGEKKITEQIFTGMSNTSDFIMLKEDHTLGNLIAEHLKAAPHVMMAGYKIAHPNVPEVLLRIQTDGSITPREALVEACKQLVAAYGQLGREFQKEFAFRQIADQGEQANANGLNGHH
;
A
#
# COMPACT_ATOMS: atom_id res chain seq x y z
N MET A 1 9.36 31.70 12.13
CA MET A 1 9.54 30.23 12.21
C MET A 1 8.21 29.67 11.73
N ASN A 2 8.14 29.20 10.49
CA ASN A 2 6.86 28.91 9.80
C ASN A 2 6.85 27.47 9.24
N ALA A 3 7.71 26.60 9.78
CA ALA A 3 7.71 25.21 9.39
C ALA A 3 6.52 24.52 10.09
N PRO A 4 5.68 23.78 9.35
CA PRO A 4 4.61 22.99 9.96
C PRO A 4 5.18 21.90 10.85
N ASP A 5 4.38 21.46 11.82
CA ASP A 5 4.79 20.38 12.71
C ASP A 5 4.85 19.04 11.97
N ARG A 6 5.85 18.22 12.28
CA ARG A 6 6.09 16.94 11.56
C ARG A 6 4.92 15.96 11.67
N PHE A 7 4.14 16.00 12.75
CA PHE A 7 3.02 15.08 12.94
C PHE A 7 1.87 15.37 11.96
N GLU A 8 1.77 16.60 11.45
CA GLU A 8 0.75 16.99 10.45
C GLU A 8 0.92 16.26 9.11
N LEU A 9 2.04 15.54 8.92
CA LEU A 9 2.28 14.72 7.74
C LEU A 9 1.45 13.42 7.73
N PHE A 10 1.10 12.89 8.90
CA PHE A 10 0.43 11.59 9.02
C PHE A 10 -0.80 11.60 9.95
N LEU A 11 -0.96 12.61 10.81
CA LEU A 11 -2.16 12.78 11.63
C LEU A 11 -3.17 13.69 10.94
N LEU A 12 -4.43 13.25 10.92
CA LEU A 12 -5.54 14.08 10.47
C LEU A 12 -5.84 15.16 11.51
N GLY A 13 -6.15 16.36 11.02
CA GLY A 13 -6.69 17.44 11.85
C GLY A 13 -8.16 17.23 12.21
N ASP A 14 -8.67 18.09 13.09
CA ASP A 14 -10.07 18.03 13.53
C ASP A 14 -11.03 18.21 12.35
N GLY A 15 -11.91 17.22 12.14
CA GLY A 15 -12.92 17.23 11.09
C GLY A 15 -12.42 16.81 9.69
N GLU A 16 -11.13 16.52 9.53
CA GLU A 16 -10.58 16.03 8.25
C GLU A 16 -11.02 14.58 7.98
N LYS A 17 -11.46 14.32 6.74
CA LYS A 17 -11.74 12.96 6.27
C LYS A 17 -10.51 12.39 5.58
N LYS A 18 -10.10 11.17 5.97
CA LYS A 18 -8.96 10.48 5.34
C LYS A 18 -9.09 10.39 3.82
N ILE A 19 -10.29 10.05 3.35
CA ILE A 19 -10.57 9.84 1.92
C ILE A 19 -11.85 10.58 1.56
N THR A 20 -11.80 11.32 0.45
CA THR A 20 -12.99 11.92 -0.19
C THR A 20 -13.04 11.51 -1.65
N GLU A 21 -14.21 11.05 -2.12
CA GLU A 21 -14.46 10.75 -3.52
C GLU A 21 -15.13 11.95 -4.21
N GLN A 22 -14.66 12.28 -5.40
CA GLN A 22 -15.23 13.29 -6.27
C GLN A 22 -15.45 12.68 -7.65
N ILE A 23 -16.69 12.67 -8.13
CA ILE A 23 -17.02 12.17 -9.47
C ILE A 23 -16.40 13.12 -10.50
N PHE A 24 -15.58 12.59 -11.39
CA PHE A 24 -14.94 13.38 -12.44
C PHE A 24 -15.84 13.43 -13.67
N THR A 25 -16.57 14.54 -13.85
CA THR A 25 -17.57 14.69 -14.93
C THR A 25 -16.97 14.82 -16.32
N GLY A 26 -15.65 15.01 -16.46
CA GLY A 26 -14.97 15.13 -17.75
C GLY A 26 -14.81 13.81 -18.51
N MET A 27 -15.03 12.66 -17.86
CA MET A 27 -14.94 11.33 -18.46
C MET A 27 -16.01 10.40 -17.84
N SER A 28 -16.52 9.45 -18.62
CA SER A 28 -17.49 8.46 -18.12
C SER A 28 -16.85 7.49 -17.14
N ASN A 29 -17.60 7.14 -16.08
CA ASN A 29 -17.22 6.15 -15.08
C ASN A 29 -15.86 6.42 -14.42
N THR A 30 -15.60 7.70 -14.13
CA THR A 30 -14.34 8.17 -13.56
C THR A 30 -14.57 8.88 -12.23
N SER A 31 -13.69 8.65 -11.26
CA SER A 31 -13.69 9.37 -9.99
C SER A 31 -12.28 9.67 -9.50
N ASP A 32 -12.16 10.79 -8.82
CA ASP A 32 -10.96 11.24 -8.11
C ASP A 32 -11.12 10.95 -6.62
N PHE A 33 -10.16 10.25 -6.05
CA PHE A 33 -10.06 9.98 -4.62
C PHE A 33 -8.93 10.83 -4.05
N ILE A 34 -9.30 11.73 -3.14
CA ILE A 34 -8.35 12.56 -2.40
C ILE A 34 -8.06 11.86 -1.08
N MET A 35 -6.80 11.47 -0.88
CA MET A 35 -6.32 10.79 0.33
C MET A 35 -5.41 11.75 1.09
N LEU A 36 -5.85 12.17 2.27
CA LEU A 36 -5.11 13.07 3.14
C LEU A 36 -4.10 12.31 3.98
N LYS A 37 -2.98 12.96 4.30
CA LYS A 37 -1.93 12.44 5.17
C LYS A 37 -1.35 11.12 4.63
N GLU A 38 -1.21 11.05 3.31
CA GLU A 38 -0.64 9.92 2.57
C GLU A 38 0.35 10.47 1.54
N ASP A 39 1.21 9.59 1.03
CA ASP A 39 2.26 9.94 0.09
C ASP A 39 2.39 8.91 -1.05
N HIS A 40 3.53 8.95 -1.74
CA HIS A 40 3.88 8.04 -2.82
C HIS A 40 3.77 6.56 -2.44
N THR A 41 3.91 6.20 -1.17
CA THR A 41 3.84 4.82 -0.68
C THR A 41 2.50 4.20 -1.05
N LEU A 42 1.39 4.75 -0.54
CA LEU A 42 0.05 4.24 -0.89
C LEU A 42 -0.37 4.64 -2.30
N GLY A 43 -0.03 5.86 -2.73
CA GLY A 43 -0.40 6.34 -4.07
C GLY A 43 0.10 5.43 -5.18
N ASN A 44 1.39 5.10 -5.17
CA ASN A 44 1.99 4.24 -6.19
C ASN A 44 1.50 2.80 -6.07
N LEU A 45 1.49 2.26 -4.86
CA LEU A 45 1.08 0.88 -4.61
C LEU A 45 -0.34 0.60 -5.15
N ILE A 46 -1.30 1.47 -4.81
CA ILE A 46 -2.69 1.30 -5.23
C ILE A 46 -2.83 1.55 -6.73
N ALA A 47 -2.19 2.59 -7.28
CA ALA A 47 -2.30 2.91 -8.70
C ALA A 47 -1.74 1.79 -9.60
N GLU A 48 -0.58 1.21 -9.26
CA GLU A 48 -0.01 0.09 -10.02
C GLU A 48 -0.88 -1.15 -9.95
N HIS A 49 -1.44 -1.46 -8.77
CA HIS A 49 -2.33 -2.62 -8.62
C HIS A 49 -3.63 -2.44 -9.41
N LEU A 50 -4.19 -1.22 -9.44
CA LEU A 50 -5.38 -0.89 -10.22
C LEU A 50 -5.13 -0.95 -11.73
N LYS A 51 -3.95 -0.58 -12.23
CA LYS A 51 -3.62 -0.71 -13.66
C LYS A 51 -3.67 -2.15 -14.16
N ALA A 52 -3.41 -3.12 -13.28
CA ALA A 52 -3.50 -4.54 -13.58
C ALA A 52 -4.90 -5.13 -13.32
N ALA A 53 -5.82 -4.38 -12.70
CA ALA A 53 -7.13 -4.87 -12.32
C ALA A 53 -8.08 -4.97 -13.52
N PRO A 54 -8.95 -6.00 -13.56
CA PRO A 54 -9.99 -6.08 -14.58
C PRO A 54 -10.96 -4.90 -14.46
N HIS A 55 -11.57 -4.50 -15.57
CA HIS A 55 -12.52 -3.39 -15.67
C HIS A 55 -11.96 -1.99 -15.40
N VAL A 56 -10.69 -1.86 -15.00
CA VAL A 56 -10.01 -0.57 -14.89
C VAL A 56 -9.38 -0.23 -16.24
N MET A 57 -9.79 0.91 -16.81
CA MET A 57 -9.25 1.42 -18.08
C MET A 57 -8.06 2.34 -17.85
N MET A 58 -8.09 3.10 -16.75
CA MET A 58 -7.02 4.02 -16.37
C MET A 58 -6.97 4.14 -14.85
N ALA A 59 -5.76 4.09 -14.30
CA ALA A 59 -5.49 4.49 -12.93
C ALA A 59 -4.18 5.27 -12.87
N GLY A 60 -4.15 6.33 -12.06
CA GLY A 60 -2.95 7.13 -11.85
C GLY A 60 -3.09 8.01 -10.63
N TYR A 61 -1.96 8.33 -9.99
CA TYR A 61 -1.94 9.22 -8.84
C TYR A 61 -0.99 10.39 -9.08
N LYS A 62 -1.23 11.48 -8.36
CA LYS A 62 -0.30 12.62 -8.27
C LYS A 62 -0.33 13.22 -6.88
N ILE A 63 0.79 13.84 -6.50
CA ILE A 63 0.87 14.74 -5.34
C ILE A 63 0.88 16.15 -5.92
N ALA A 64 -0.12 16.97 -5.54
CA ALA A 64 -0.27 18.31 -6.10
C ALA A 64 0.84 19.27 -5.66
N HIS A 65 1.33 19.10 -4.43
CA HIS A 65 2.40 19.92 -3.87
C HIS A 65 3.21 19.13 -2.82
N PRO A 66 4.56 19.15 -2.83
CA PRO A 66 5.38 18.33 -1.94
C PRO A 66 5.20 18.64 -0.45
N ASN A 67 4.86 19.87 -0.09
CA ASN A 67 4.63 20.26 1.31
C ASN A 67 3.19 19.97 1.80
N VAL A 68 2.32 19.43 0.94
CA VAL A 68 0.95 19.04 1.32
C VAL A 68 0.86 17.52 1.19
N PRO A 69 0.71 16.79 2.30
CA PRO A 69 0.61 15.34 2.29
C PRO A 69 -0.77 14.90 1.79
N GLU A 70 -1.00 15.08 0.49
CA GLU A 70 -2.26 14.76 -0.18
C GLU A 70 -1.96 14.00 -1.48
N VAL A 71 -2.61 12.87 -1.63
CA VAL A 71 -2.57 12.06 -2.86
C VAL A 71 -3.92 12.16 -3.56
N LEU A 72 -3.88 12.58 -4.82
CA LEU A 72 -5.03 12.49 -5.73
C LEU A 72 -4.87 11.24 -6.59
N LEU A 73 -5.77 10.28 -6.42
CA LEU A 73 -5.84 9.04 -7.20
C LEU A 73 -7.05 9.12 -8.14
N ARG A 74 -6.81 9.07 -9.44
CA ARG A 74 -7.86 9.01 -10.48
C ARG A 74 -8.04 7.58 -10.95
N ILE A 75 -9.29 7.13 -11.02
CA ILE A 75 -9.66 5.79 -11.51
C ILE A 75 -10.77 5.95 -12.53
N GLN A 76 -10.59 5.34 -13.71
CA GLN A 76 -11.61 5.18 -14.74
C GLN A 76 -11.88 3.69 -14.96
N THR A 77 -13.16 3.34 -15.04
CA THR A 77 -13.62 1.97 -15.27
C THR A 77 -14.39 1.85 -16.58
N ASP A 78 -14.58 0.63 -17.06
CA ASP A 78 -15.40 0.34 -18.25
C ASP A 78 -16.92 0.48 -18.01
N GLY A 79 -17.33 0.70 -16.76
CA GLY A 79 -18.73 0.82 -16.33
C GLY A 79 -19.36 -0.47 -15.82
N SER A 80 -18.66 -1.61 -15.90
CA SER A 80 -19.11 -2.88 -15.32
C SER A 80 -19.06 -2.86 -13.79
N ILE A 81 -18.12 -2.08 -13.23
CA ILE A 81 -18.00 -1.77 -11.81
C ILE A 81 -17.74 -0.27 -11.64
N THR A 82 -18.04 0.27 -10.47
CA THR A 82 -17.73 1.66 -10.14
C THR A 82 -16.24 1.84 -9.80
N PRO A 83 -15.67 3.06 -9.97
CA PRO A 83 -14.32 3.37 -9.49
C PRO A 83 -14.08 3.06 -8.02
N ARG A 84 -15.10 3.27 -7.18
CA ARG A 84 -15.07 2.94 -5.75
C ARG A 84 -14.95 1.43 -5.52
N GLU A 85 -15.72 0.61 -6.23
CA GLU A 85 -15.63 -0.85 -6.13
C GLU A 85 -14.26 -1.35 -6.57
N ALA A 86 -13.73 -0.83 -7.68
CA ALA A 86 -12.38 -1.15 -8.15
C ALA A 86 -11.31 -0.83 -7.08
N LEU A 87 -11.40 0.34 -6.44
CA LEU A 87 -10.49 0.74 -5.36
C LEU A 87 -10.58 -0.20 -4.15
N VAL A 88 -11.80 -0.50 -3.70
CA VAL A 88 -12.02 -1.39 -2.54
C VAL A 88 -11.49 -2.79 -2.83
N GLU A 89 -11.73 -3.31 -4.02
CA GLU A 89 -11.26 -4.64 -4.42
C GLU A 89 -9.73 -4.70 -4.51
N ALA A 90 -9.08 -3.69 -5.11
CA ALA A 90 -7.63 -3.58 -5.13
C ALA A 90 -7.03 -3.58 -3.70
N CYS A 91 -7.62 -2.81 -2.78
CA CYS A 91 -7.18 -2.79 -1.39
C CYS A 91 -7.33 -4.16 -0.69
N LYS A 92 -8.44 -4.87 -0.90
CA LYS A 92 -8.63 -6.22 -0.33
C LYS A 92 -7.59 -7.20 -0.85
N GLN A 93 -7.31 -7.18 -2.14
CA GLN A 93 -6.31 -8.05 -2.77
C GLN A 93 -4.90 -7.75 -2.24
N LEU A 94 -4.54 -6.47 -2.10
CA LEU A 94 -3.26 -6.06 -1.53
C LEU A 94 -3.11 -6.54 -0.08
N VAL A 95 -4.14 -6.37 0.77
CA VAL A 95 -4.12 -6.85 2.15
C VAL A 95 -3.93 -8.38 2.21
N ALA A 96 -4.64 -9.12 1.36
CA ALA A 96 -4.48 -10.57 1.27
C ALA A 96 -3.07 -10.99 0.82
N ALA A 97 -2.54 -10.32 -0.22
CA ALA A 97 -1.21 -10.59 -0.77
C ALA A 97 -0.10 -10.31 0.26
N TYR A 98 -0.13 -9.16 0.95
CA TYR A 98 0.84 -8.85 1.99
C TYR A 98 0.69 -9.75 3.22
N GLY A 99 -0.53 -10.15 3.56
CA GLY A 99 -0.76 -11.16 4.59
C GLY A 99 -0.12 -12.50 4.24
N GLN A 100 -0.20 -12.93 2.99
CA GLN A 100 0.47 -14.14 2.51
C GLN A 100 2.00 -13.99 2.52
N LEU A 101 2.51 -12.86 2.01
CA LEU A 101 3.94 -12.56 2.01
C LEU A 101 4.53 -12.61 3.43
N GLY A 102 3.85 -11.99 4.40
CA GLY A 102 4.27 -11.99 5.80
C GLY A 102 4.36 -13.39 6.39
N ARG A 103 3.39 -14.27 6.09
CA ARG A 103 3.40 -15.66 6.56
C ARG A 103 4.54 -16.47 5.96
N GLU A 104 4.73 -16.40 4.65
CA GLU A 104 5.83 -17.13 3.99
C GLU A 104 7.19 -16.61 4.46
N PHE A 105 7.33 -15.29 4.62
CA PHE A 105 8.57 -14.70 5.15
C PHE A 105 8.88 -15.21 6.57
N GLN A 106 7.90 -15.20 7.49
CA GLN A 106 8.10 -15.69 8.86
C GLN A 106 8.44 -17.18 8.90
N LYS A 107 7.79 -17.99 8.05
CA LYS A 107 8.05 -19.42 7.93
C LYS A 107 9.47 -19.71 7.46
N GLU A 108 9.91 -19.08 6.37
CA GLU A 108 11.28 -19.25 5.85
C GLU A 108 12.33 -18.74 6.84
N PHE A 109 12.05 -17.62 7.51
CA PHE A 109 12.93 -17.09 8.55
C PHE A 109 13.09 -18.06 9.73
N ALA A 110 11.99 -18.67 10.19
CA ALA A 110 12.03 -19.67 11.25
C ALA A 110 12.80 -20.94 10.83
N PHE A 111 12.59 -21.43 9.60
CA PHE A 111 13.37 -22.57 9.09
C PHE A 111 14.86 -22.27 9.03
N ARG A 112 15.25 -21.05 8.63
CA ARG A 112 16.65 -20.64 8.59
C ARG A 112 17.29 -20.63 9.98
N GLN A 113 16.60 -20.10 10.99
CA GLN A 113 17.11 -20.09 12.37
C GLN A 113 17.35 -21.50 12.92
N ILE A 114 16.45 -22.45 12.63
CA ILE A 114 16.59 -23.84 13.05
C ILE A 114 17.80 -24.49 12.36
N ALA A 115 17.99 -24.25 11.07
CA ALA A 115 19.13 -24.77 10.32
C ALA A 115 20.47 -24.23 10.88
N ASP A 116 20.57 -22.92 11.09
CA ASP A 116 21.78 -22.29 11.62
C ASP A 116 22.13 -22.78 13.04
N GLN A 117 21.12 -23.06 13.89
CA GLN A 117 21.32 -23.67 15.22
C GLN A 117 21.81 -25.13 15.13
N GLY A 118 21.27 -25.90 14.18
CA GLY A 118 21.71 -27.27 13.93
C GLY A 118 23.16 -27.35 13.46
N GLU A 119 23.59 -26.42 12.61
CA GLU A 119 24.98 -26.32 12.15
C GLU A 119 25.95 -25.96 13.29
N GLN A 120 25.58 -25.00 14.16
CA GLN A 120 26.40 -24.63 15.32
C GLN A 120 26.49 -25.76 16.37
N ALA A 121 25.41 -26.50 16.60
CA ALA A 121 25.43 -27.65 17.51
C ALA A 121 26.34 -28.76 16.98
N ASN A 122 26.33 -29.02 15.68
CA ASN A 122 27.18 -30.03 15.05
C ASN A 122 28.66 -29.61 15.05
N ALA A 123 28.96 -28.34 14.78
CA ALA A 123 30.33 -27.80 14.87
C ALA A 123 30.92 -27.88 16.28
N ASN A 124 30.12 -27.67 17.33
CA ASN A 124 30.56 -27.81 18.72
C ASN A 124 30.70 -29.27 19.16
N GLY A 125 29.94 -30.20 18.59
CA GLY A 125 30.05 -31.64 18.88
C GLY A 125 31.33 -32.29 18.35
N LEU A 126 31.88 -31.79 17.24
CA LEU A 126 33.12 -32.27 16.63
C LEU A 126 34.40 -31.84 17.38
N ASN A 127 34.37 -30.74 18.13
CA ASN A 127 35.52 -30.23 18.88
C ASN A 127 35.67 -30.80 20.31
N GLY A 128 34.79 -31.71 20.74
CA GLY A 128 34.77 -32.28 22.10
C GLY A 128 35.43 -33.66 22.27
N HIS A 129 36.10 -34.20 21.26
CA HIS A 129 36.71 -35.54 21.27
C HIS A 129 38.26 -35.51 21.23
N HIS A 130 38.88 -34.76 22.14
CA HIS A 130 40.33 -34.83 22.40
C HIS A 130 40.62 -35.06 23.87
#